data_AF-A0A662Q1H9-F1
#
_entry.id   AF-A0A662Q1H9-F1
#
_cell.length_a   1.000
_cell.length_b   1.000
_cell.length_c   1.000
_cell.angle_alpha   90.00
_cell.angle_beta   90.00
_cell.angle_gamma   90.00
#
_symmetry.space_group_name_H-M   'P 1'
#
loop_
_entity.id
_entity.type
_entity.pdbx_description
1 polymer ?
#
loop_
_entity_poly.entity_id
_entity_poly.type
_entity_poly.pdbx_seq_one_letter_code
_entity_poly.pdbx_strand_id
1 'polypeptide(L)' 'MTWYHLLLDFYGCDPGALNGEEALKKAFEELSRLMDLQIIAGPIIVRYVGREGSPSGEGL' A
#
# COMPACT_ATOMS: atom_id res chain seq x y z
N MET A 1 10.87 -13.03 21.18
CA MET A 1 10.46 -11.81 20.43
C MET A 1 9.54 -12.27 19.33
N THR A 2 8.30 -11.77 19.30
CA THR A 2 7.29 -12.20 18.32
C THR A 2 7.06 -11.07 17.34
N TRP A 3 7.11 -11.39 16.06
CA TRP A 3 6.83 -10.44 14.98
C TRP A 3 5.53 -10.85 14.32
N TYR A 4 4.68 -9.88 14.03
CA TYR A 4 3.43 -10.09 13.30
C TYR A 4 3.60 -9.52 11.90
N HIS A 5 3.23 -10.30 10.89
CA HIS A 5 3.19 -9.85 9.51
C HIS A 5 1.73 -9.75 9.09
N LEU A 6 1.29 -8.54 8.74
CA LEU A 6 -0.05 -8.26 8.25
C LEU A 6 0.02 -8.12 6.72
N LEU A 7 -0.71 -8.98 6.00
CA LEU A 7 -0.90 -8.88 4.56
C LEU A 7 -2.39 -8.65 4.30
N LEU A 8 -2.70 -7.69 3.44
CA LEU A 8 -4.06 -7.29 3.10
C LEU A 8 -4.17 -7.11 1.58
N ASP A 9 -5.18 -7.74 0.99
CA ASP A 9 -5.55 -7.54 -0.41
C ASP A 9 -6.79 -6.65 -0.48
N PHE A 10 -6.66 -5.49 -1.11
CA PHE A 10 -7.76 -4.55 -1.31
C PHE A 10 -8.24 -4.58 -2.76
N TYR A 11 -9.54 -4.78 -2.97
CA TYR A 11 -10.17 -4.80 -4.29
C TYR A 11 -11.20 -3.67 -4.40
N GLY A 12 -11.38 -3.13 -5.61
CA GLY A 12 -12.38 -2.08 -5.88
C GLY A 12 -12.04 -0.70 -5.31
N CYS A 13 -10.77 -0.47 -4.94
CA CYS A 13 -10.31 0.85 -4.52
C CYS A 13 -10.39 1.86 -5.67
N ASP A 14 -10.61 3.13 -5.32
CA ASP A 14 -10.53 4.23 -6.29
C ASP A 14 -9.10 4.31 -6.87
N PRO A 15 -8.91 4.19 -8.20
CA PRO A 15 -7.60 4.32 -8.83
C PRO A 15 -6.96 5.68 -8.56
N GLY A 16 -7.75 6.75 -8.40
CA GLY A 16 -7.23 8.09 -8.09
C GLY A 16 -6.51 8.12 -6.74
N ALA A 17 -7.11 7.48 -5.73
CA ALA A 17 -6.53 7.35 -4.39
C ALA A 17 -5.28 6.45 -4.37
N LEU A 18 -5.28 5.34 -5.12
CA LEU A 18 -4.13 4.42 -5.19
C LEU A 18 -2.90 5.01 -5.91
N ASN A 19 -3.12 5.92 -6.85
CA ASN A 19 -2.04 6.59 -7.58
C ASN A 19 -1.49 7.83 -6.86
N GLY A 20 -2.13 8.25 -5.76
CA GLY A 20 -1.72 9.41 -4.97
C GLY A 20 -0.68 9.04 -3.92
N GLU A 21 0.61 9.30 -4.19
CA GLU A 21 1.71 9.04 -3.24
C GLU A 21 1.45 9.71 -1.87
N GLU A 22 0.97 10.95 -1.87
CA GLU A 22 0.67 11.69 -0.63
C GLU A 22 -0.51 11.08 0.16
N ALA A 23 -1.52 10.56 -0.56
CA ALA A 23 -2.65 9.89 0.09
C ALA A 23 -2.20 8.58 0.78
N LEU A 24 -1.34 7.81 0.10
CA LEU A 24 -0.77 6.57 0.65
C LEU A 24 0.14 6.86 1.86
N LYS A 25 1.03 7.85 1.76
CA LYS A 25 1.88 8.25 2.90
C LYS A 25 1.05 8.61 4.13
N LYS A 26 0.02 9.46 3.94
CA LYS A 26 -0.88 9.84 5.02
C LYS A 26 -1.61 8.63 5.63
N ALA A 27 -2.07 7.69 4.81
CA ALA A 27 -2.71 6.48 5.29
C ALA A 27 -1.77 5.63 6.16
N PHE A 28 -0.49 5.48 5.76
CA PHE A 28 0.50 4.75 6.55
C PHE A 28 0.86 5.45 7.88
N GLU A 29 0.96 6.79 7.88
CA GLU A 29 1.16 7.58 9.11
C GLU A 29 -0.03 7.45 10.08
N GLU A 30 -1.26 7.50 9.56
CA GLU A 30 -2.46 7.32 10.37
C GLU A 30 -2.54 5.90 10.94
N LEU A 31 -2.20 4.88 10.14
CA LEU A 31 -2.16 3.49 10.56
C LEU A 31 -1.11 3.28 11.66
N SER A 32 0.09 3.82 11.51
CA SER A 32 1.13 3.68 12.55
C SER A 32 0.68 4.30 13.85
N ARG A 33 0.02 5.47 13.82
CA ARG A 33 -0.54 6.11 15.02
C ARG A 33 -1.66 5.27 15.65
N LEU A 34 -2.56 4.69 14.86
CA LEU A 34 -3.64 3.83 15.38
C LEU A 34 -3.11 2.56 16.04
N MET A 35 -1.99 2.03 15.54
CA MET A 35 -1.34 0.83 16.06
C MET A 35 -0.29 1.11 17.15
N ASP A 36 -0.11 2.39 17.53
CA ASP A 36 0.95 2.83 18.46
C ASP A 36 2.36 2.37 18.03
N LEU A 37 2.65 2.51 16.73
CA LEU A 37 3.90 2.13 16.09
C LEU A 37 4.75 3.36 15.74
N GLN A 38 6.06 3.24 15.93
CA GLN A 38 7.04 4.21 15.45
C GLN A 38 7.55 3.82 14.05
N ILE A 39 7.45 4.74 13.10
CA ILE A 39 8.05 4.59 11.77
C ILE A 39 9.54 4.92 11.86
N ILE A 40 10.41 3.96 11.53
CA ILE A 40 11.88 4.15 11.50
C ILE A 40 12.35 4.61 10.12
N ALA A 41 11.73 4.06 9.06
CA ALA A 41 11.90 4.47 7.68
C ALA A 41 10.51 4.54 7.04
N GLY A 42 10.27 5.58 6.23
CA GLY A 42 8.98 5.81 5.60
C GLY A 42 8.48 4.63 4.75
N PRO A 43 7.19 4.61 4.39
CA PRO A 43 6.61 3.50 3.64
C PRO A 43 7.26 3.32 2.27
N ILE A 44 7.55 2.08 1.89
CA ILE A 44 7.99 1.72 0.55
C ILE A 44 6.74 1.44 -0.30
N ILE A 45 6.51 2.30 -1.29
CA ILE A 45 5.38 2.14 -2.22
C ILE A 45 5.93 1.52 -3.51
N VAL A 46 5.49 0.30 -3.81
CA VAL A 46 5.84 -0.40 -5.05
C VAL A 46 4.62 -0.41 -5.96
N ARG A 47 4.72 0.25 -7.11
CA ARG A 47 3.69 0.20 -8.13
C ARG A 47 4.10 -0.77 -9.23
N TYR A 48 3.28 -1.80 -9.43
CA TYR A 48 3.38 -2.67 -10.59
C TYR A 48 2.27 -2.30 -11.57
N VAL A 49 2.64 -2.06 -12.83
CA VAL A 49 1.69 -1.93 -13.94
C VAL A 49 1.98 -3.09 -14.87
N GLY A 50 1.01 -4.00 -15.00
CA GLY A 50 1.11 -5.14 -15.88
C GLY A 50 1.15 -4.71 -17.34
N ARG A 51 1.85 -5.47 -18.17
CA ARG A 51 1.61 -5.43 -19.63
C ARG A 51 0.43 -6.34 -19.96
N GLU A 52 -0.14 -6.18 -21.15
CA GLU A 52 -1.16 -7.09 -21.68
C GLU A 52 -0.69 -8.55 -21.56
N GLY A 53 -1.53 -9.41 -20.97
CA GLY A 53 -1.18 -10.80 -20.66
C GLY A 53 -0.46 -11.03 -19.32
N SER A 54 -0.26 -9.98 -18.50
CA SER A 54 0.26 -10.13 -17.13
C SER A 54 -0.67 -11.00 -16.25
N PRO A 55 -0.12 -11.90 -15.41
CA PRO A 55 -0.91 -12.67 -14.44
C PRO A 55 -1.71 -11.80 -13.46
N SER A 56 -1.30 -10.55 -13.27
CA SER A 56 -1.91 -9.60 -12.33
C SER A 56 -3.15 -8.89 -12.89
N GLY A 57 -3.54 -9.12 -14.15
CA GLY A 57 -4.81 -8.64 -14.71
C GLY A 57 -4.96 -7.13 -14.96
N GLU A 58 -4.17 -6.28 -14.31
CA GLU A 58 -4.22 -4.83 -14.49
C GLU A 58 -3.09 -4.33 -15.40
N GLY A 59 -3.37 -4.29 -16.70
CA GLY A 59 -2.70 -3.41 -17.65
C GLY A 59 -3.52 -2.13 -17.82
N LEU A 60 -2.84 -1.00 -18.05
CA LEU A 60 -3.49 0.18 -18.62
C LEU A 60 -4.01 -0.14 -20.03
#